data_AF-A0A2D1B050-F1
#
_entry.id   AF-A0A2D1B050-F1
#
_cell.length_a   1.000
_cell.length_b   1.000
_cell.length_c   1.000
_cell.angle_alpha   90.00
_cell.angle_beta   90.00
_cell.angle_gamma   90.00
#
_symmetry.space_group_name_H-M   'P 1'
#
loop_
_entity.id
_entity.type
_entity.pdbx_description
1 polymer ?
#
loop_
_entity_poly.entity_id
_entity_poly.type
_entity_poly.pdbx_seq_one_letter_code
_entity_poly.pdbx_strand_id
1 'polypeptide(L)' 'NRVKYPMVRGRLLRAWREARKSQGPVETWASIVESPQASKDYKSRRGLGGFVRASWE' A
#
# COMPACT_ATOMS: atom_id res chain seq x y z
N ASN A 1 -21.29 12.09 0.36
CA ASN A 1 -20.15 11.19 0.58
C ASN A 1 -19.62 10.70 -0.78
N ARG A 2 -18.83 11.51 -1.50
CA ARG A 2 -18.39 11.21 -2.89
C ARG A 2 -16.88 11.01 -2.94
N VAL A 3 -16.43 9.88 -3.49
CA VAL A 3 -15.00 9.62 -3.75
C VAL A 3 -14.54 10.52 -4.91
N LYS A 4 -13.54 11.37 -4.65
CA LYS A 4 -13.00 12.34 -5.63
C LYS A 4 -11.66 11.91 -6.25
N TYR A 5 -10.90 11.09 -5.55
CA TYR A 5 -9.55 10.68 -5.92
C TYR A 5 -9.36 9.20 -5.64
N PRO A 6 -8.42 8.51 -6.31
CA PRO A 6 -8.01 7.19 -5.89
C PRO A 6 -7.37 7.30 -4.50
N MET A 7 -7.75 6.37 -3.62
CA MET A 7 -7.33 6.36 -2.22
C MET A 7 -6.70 5.01 -1.91
N VAL A 8 -5.52 5.03 -1.29
CA VAL A 8 -4.79 3.82 -0.90
C VAL A 8 -4.53 3.85 0.60
N ARG A 9 -4.39 2.69 1.23
CA ARG A 9 -3.98 2.62 2.64
C ARG A 9 -2.60 3.23 2.81
N GLY A 10 -2.45 4.20 3.71
CA GLY A 10 -1.16 4.87 3.94
C GLY A 10 -0.02 3.91 4.30
N ARG A 11 -0.28 2.89 5.13
CA ARG A 11 0.74 1.86 5.48
C ARG A 11 1.18 1.06 4.27
N LEU A 12 0.24 0.61 3.44
CA LEU A 12 0.55 -0.10 2.20
C LEU A 12 1.33 0.78 1.24
N LEU A 13 0.89 2.02 1.02
CA LEU A 13 1.53 2.94 0.08
C LEU A 13 2.96 3.31 0.53
N ARG A 14 3.20 3.39 1.84
CA ARG A 14 4.55 3.58 2.39
C ARG A 14 5.45 2.39 2.04
N ALA A 15 5.02 1.16 2.36
CA ALA A 15 5.80 -0.03 2.04
C ALA A 15 6.05 -0.16 0.52
N TRP A 16 5.02 0.12 -0.29
CA TRP A 16 5.12 0.16 -1.75
C TRP A 16 6.18 1.14 -2.24
N ARG A 17 6.14 2.40 -1.79
CA ARG A 17 7.10 3.43 -2.22
C ARG A 17 8.52 3.11 -1.81
N GLU A 18 8.74 2.52 -0.62
CA GLU A 18 10.06 2.14 -0.17
C GLU A 18 10.64 1.01 -1.03
N ALA A 19 9.87 -0.05 -1.30
CA ALA A 19 10.33 -1.17 -2.11
C ALA A 19 10.47 -0.82 -3.61
N ARG A 20 9.61 0.07 -4.14
CA ARG A 20 9.70 0.56 -5.52
C ARG A 20 10.97 1.35 -5.83
N LYS A 21 11.75 1.78 -4.82
CA LYS A 21 13.05 2.43 -5.03
C LYS A 21 14.11 1.49 -5.61
N SER A 22 14.00 0.20 -5.33
CA SER A 22 15.01 -0.81 -5.71
C SER A 22 14.45 -1.94 -6.58
N GLN A 23 13.13 -2.15 -6.59
CA GLN A 23 12.49 -3.28 -7.26
C GLN A 23 11.52 -2.83 -8.36
N GLY A 24 11.36 -3.68 -9.37
CA GLY A 24 10.27 -3.57 -10.33
C GLY A 24 8.89 -3.69 -9.66
N PRO A 25 7.80 -3.29 -10.32
CA PRO A 25 6.48 -3.21 -9.71
C PRO A 25 5.94 -4.60 -9.27
N VAL A 26 6.20 -5.64 -10.05
CA VAL A 26 5.74 -7.00 -9.74
C VAL A 26 6.54 -7.59 -8.58
N GLU A 27 7.85 -7.41 -8.60
CA GLU A 27 8.77 -7.86 -7.55
C GLU A 27 8.50 -7.12 -6.24
N THR A 28 8.19 -5.83 -6.32
CA THR A 28 7.78 -5.03 -5.16
C THR A 28 6.49 -5.57 -4.55
N TRP A 29 5.51 -5.94 -5.37
CA TRP A 29 4.27 -6.50 -4.86
C TRP A 29 4.51 -7.84 -4.17
N ALA A 30 5.28 -8.73 -4.80
CA ALA A 30 5.66 -10.02 -4.24
C ALA A 30 6.33 -9.85 -2.87
N SER A 31 7.34 -8.98 -2.76
CA SER A 31 8.08 -8.77 -1.50
C SER A 31 7.22 -8.28 -0.34
N ILE A 32 6.15 -7.51 -0.61
CA ILE A 32 5.22 -7.02 0.41
C ILE A 32 4.21 -8.10 0.82
N VAL A 33 3.63 -8.82 -0.14
CA VAL A 33 2.56 -9.78 0.14
C VAL A 33 3.09 -11.07 0.74
N GLU A 34 4.25 -11.54 0.26
CA GLU A 34 4.90 -12.76 0.72
C GLU A 34 5.54 -12.58 2.10
N SER A 35 5.88 -11.35 2.50
CA SER A 35 6.33 -11.04 3.86
C SER A 35 5.16 -11.08 4.85
N PRO A 36 5.09 -12.05 5.78
CA PRO A 36 3.99 -12.14 6.73
C PRO A 36 3.86 -10.89 7.61
N GLN A 37 5.00 -10.27 7.94
CA GLN A 37 5.06 -9.07 8.75
C GLN A 37 4.49 -7.85 8.01
N ALA A 38 4.94 -7.59 6.77
CA ALA A 38 4.41 -6.48 5.97
C ALA A 38 2.92 -6.69 5.63
N SER A 39 2.55 -7.91 5.28
CA SER A 39 1.18 -8.32 4.99
C SER A 39 0.24 -8.08 6.18
N LYS A 40 0.64 -8.46 7.40
CA LYS A 40 -0.13 -8.22 8.63
C LYS A 40 -0.24 -6.73 8.96
N ASP A 41 0.80 -5.96 8.70
CA ASP A 41 0.86 -4.53 9.03
C ASP A 41 -0.25 -3.72 8.33
N TYR A 42 -0.43 -3.87 7.02
CA TYR A 42 -1.48 -3.13 6.33
C TYR A 42 -2.86 -3.81 6.42
N LYS A 43 -2.93 -5.15 6.50
CA LYS A 43 -4.20 -5.89 6.60
C LYS A 43 -4.91 -5.65 7.92
N SER A 44 -4.18 -5.61 9.04
CA SER A 44 -4.75 -5.34 10.38
C SER A 44 -5.36 -3.94 10.52
N ARG A 45 -5.07 -3.01 9.60
CA ARG A 45 -5.59 -1.64 9.59
C ARG A 45 -6.76 -1.42 8.63
N ARG A 46 -7.34 -2.49 8.09
CA ARG A 46 -8.58 -2.41 7.29
C ARG A 46 -9.75 -1.99 8.18
N GLY A 47 -10.59 -1.08 7.69
CA GLY A 47 -11.70 -0.50 8.48
C GLY A 47 -11.30 0.60 9.47
N LEU A 48 -10.00 0.80 9.76
CA LEU A 48 -9.52 1.72 10.80
C LEU A 48 -9.06 3.11 10.26
N GLY A 49 -9.60 3.57 9.13
CA GLY A 49 -9.21 4.87 8.54
C GLY A 49 -7.75 4.93 8.04
N GLY A 50 -7.20 6.10 7.73
CA GLY A 50 -5.83 6.22 7.21
C GLY A 50 -5.69 5.95 5.70
N PHE A 51 -6.70 6.33 4.92
CA PHE A 51 -6.56 6.46 3.47
C PHE A 51 -5.75 7.72 3.14
N VAL A 52 -4.86 7.60 2.16
CA VAL A 52 -4.11 8.71 1.58
C VAL A 52 -4.43 8.79 0.08
N ARG A 53 -4.40 10.01 -0.47
CA ARG A 53 -4.62 10.25 -1.89
C ARG A 53 -3.50 9.61 -2.71
N ALA A 54 -3.88 8.92 -3.77
CA ALA A 54 -2.97 8.37 -4.77
C ALA A 54 -3.12 9.08 -6.13
N SER A 55 -2.27 8.72 -7.08
CA SER A 55 -2.40 8.99 -8.51
C SER A 55 -3.12 7.81 -9.20
N TRP A 56 -3.57 8.04 -10.42
CA TRP A 56 -4.08 6.97 -11.31
C TRP A 56 -2.96 6.19 -11.99
N GLU A 57 -1.75 6.75 -11.98
CA GLU A 57 -0.48 6.06 -12.26
C GLU A 57 0.04 5.36 -11.01
#